data_AF-A0A848MWV7-F1
#
_entry.id   AF-A0A848MWV7-F1
#
_cell.length_a   1.000
_cell.length_b   1.000
_cell.length_c   1.000
_cell.angle_alpha   90.00
_cell.angle_beta   90.00
_cell.angle_gamma   90.00
#
_symmetry.space_group_name_H-M   'P 1'
#
loop_
_entity.id
_entity.type
_entity.pdbx_description
1 polymer ?
#
loop_
_entity_poly.entity_id
_entity_poly.type
_entity_poly.pdbx_seq_one_letter_code
_entity_poly.pdbx_strand_id
1 'polypeptide(L)' 'MKKRHEQKLIILCIGLLIAFSIPVSLLFNSEKEVLGFPRILVYVFSVWMISILISFFIVKKYDE' A
#
# COMPACT_ATOMS: atom_id res chain seq x y z
N MET A 1 -22.81 -3.77 -8.26
CA MET A 1 -21.55 -4.38 -7.78
C MET A 1 -21.62 -5.90 -7.90
N LYS A 2 -21.07 -6.50 -8.96
CA LYS A 2 -20.96 -7.98 -9.05
C LYS A 2 -19.96 -8.45 -7.99
N LYS A 3 -20.20 -9.61 -7.33
CA LYS A 3 -19.29 -10.20 -6.31
C LYS A 3 -17.80 -10.27 -6.73
N ARG A 4 -17.50 -10.22 -8.03
CA ARG A 4 -16.14 -10.18 -8.59
C ARG A 4 -15.37 -8.86 -8.37
N HIS A 5 -16.04 -7.73 -8.14
CA HIS A 5 -15.36 -6.44 -7.90
C HIS A 5 -14.83 -6.36 -6.46
N GLU A 6 -15.63 -6.84 -5.50
CA GLU A 6 -15.24 -6.91 -4.09
C GLU A 6 -14.06 -7.87 -3.86
N GLN A 7 -14.06 -9.02 -4.52
CA GLN A 7 -12.95 -9.98 -4.41
C GLN A 7 -11.61 -9.41 -4.89
N LYS A 8 -11.59 -8.58 -5.93
CA LYS A 8 -10.37 -7.94 -6.44
C LYS A 8 -9.83 -6.88 -5.46
N LEU A 9 -10.73 -6.13 -4.81
CA LEU A 9 -10.35 -5.16 -3.78
C LEU A 9 -9.83 -5.84 -2.51
N ILE A 10 -10.41 -6.98 -2.12
CA ILE A 10 -9.92 -7.75 -0.96
C ILE A 10 -8.49 -8.26 -1.18
N ILE A 11 -8.19 -8.81 -2.37
CA ILE A 11 -6.84 -9.27 -2.72
C ILE A 11 -5.86 -8.10 -2.71
N LEU A 12 -6.26 -6.94 -3.23
CA LEU A 12 -5.46 -5.72 -3.17
C LEU A 12 -5.16 -5.29 -1.73
N CYS A 13 -6.17 -5.28 -0.86
CA CYS A 13 -6.01 -4.94 0.55
C CYS A 13 -5.05 -5.90 1.27
N ILE A 14 -5.16 -7.21 1.01
CA ILE A 14 -4.27 -8.22 1.61
C ILE A 14 -2.82 -8.02 1.11
N GLY A 15 -2.64 -7.77 -0.20
CA GLY A 15 -1.33 -7.48 -0.78
C GLY A 15 -0.70 -6.22 -0.20
N LEU A 16 -1.49 -5.15 -0.02
CA LEU A 16 -1.05 -3.92 0.63
C LEU A 16 -0.68 -4.13 2.10
N LEU A 17 -1.39 -5.00 2.83
CA LEU A 17 -1.13 -5.29 4.24
C LEU A 17 0.23 -5.99 4.41
N ILE A 18 0.55 -6.95 3.54
CA ILE A 18 1.85 -7.63 3.51
C ILE A 18 2.95 -6.67 3.05
N ALA A 19 2.69 -5.88 2.01
CA ALA A 19 3.62 -4.90 1.49
C ALA A 19 3.91 -3.76 2.48
N PHE A 20 2.98 -3.40 3.36
CA PHE A 20 3.24 -2.43 4.44
C PHE A 20 4.00 -3.07 5.61
N SER A 21 3.61 -4.27 6.04
CA SER A 21 4.10 -4.85 7.30
C SER A 21 5.59 -5.25 7.27
N ILE A 22 6.06 -5.87 6.19
CA ILE A 22 7.45 -6.36 6.07
C ILE A 22 8.48 -5.21 6.02
N PRO A 23 8.39 -4.25 5.08
CA PRO A 23 9.36 -3.15 4.98
C PRO A 23 9.26 -2.14 6.11
N VAL A 24 8.10 -1.95 6.75
CA VAL A 24 8.02 -1.17 7.99
C VAL A 24 8.87 -1.84 9.07
N SER A 25 8.76 -3.15 9.26
CA SER A 25 9.59 -3.89 10.24
C SER A 25 11.09 -3.79 9.94
N LEU A 26 11.47 -3.87 8.66
CA LEU A 26 12.87 -3.72 8.19
C LEU A 26 13.42 -2.30 8.34
N LEU A 27 12.58 -1.27 8.20
CA LEU A 27 12.95 0.13 8.40
C LEU A 27 13.31 0.44 9.85
N PHE A 28 12.62 -0.18 10.81
CA PHE A 28 12.89 -0.01 12.24
C PHE A 28 14.07 -0.85 12.76
N ASN A 29 14.52 -1.86 12.01
CA ASN A 29 15.65 -2.72 12.38
C ASN A 29 17.01 -2.20 11.88
N SER A 30 17.13 -0.94 11.46
CA SER A 30 18.38 -0.36 10.95
C SER A 30 19.03 0.57 11.96
N GLU A 31 20.21 0.19 12.45
CA GLU A 31 21.00 0.90 13.48
C GLU A 31 21.61 2.22 12.99
N LYS A 32 21.53 2.52 11.68
CA LYS A 32 22.09 3.73 11.07
C LYS A 32 21.00 4.77 10.84
N GLU A 33 20.84 5.68 11.80
CA GLU A 33 19.84 6.77 11.82
C GLU A 33 20.03 7.87 10.77
N VAL A 34 20.43 7.55 9.54
CA VAL A 34 20.43 8.56 8.48
C VAL A 34 18.98 8.74 8.02
N LEU A 35 18.24 9.67 8.63
CA LEU A 35 16.85 10.07 8.33
C LEU A 35 15.70 9.21 8.93
N GLY A 36 15.87 8.64 10.13
CA GLY A 36 14.90 7.77 10.84
C GLY A 36 13.40 8.00 10.57
N PHE A 37 12.76 8.95 11.27
CA PHE A 37 11.32 9.23 11.15
C PHE A 37 10.89 9.77 9.77
N PRO A 38 11.62 10.70 9.13
CA PRO A 38 11.30 11.16 7.77
C PRO A 38 11.26 10.03 6.72
N ARG A 39 12.15 9.03 6.84
CA ARG A 39 12.19 7.88 5.92
C ARG A 39 10.93 7.03 6.03
N ILE A 40 10.42 6.84 7.26
CA ILE A 40 9.16 6.13 7.49
C ILE A 40 7.99 6.89 6.87
N LEU A 41 7.94 8.22 7.01
CA LEU A 41 6.89 9.03 6.40
C LEU A 41 6.90 8.93 4.87
N VAL A 42 8.07 9.03 4.22
CA VAL A 42 8.18 8.88 2.76
C VAL A 42 7.73 7.48 2.33
N TYR A 43 8.10 6.45 3.09
CA TYR A 43 7.65 5.08 2.82
C TYR A 43 6.12 4.96 2.91
N VAL A 44 5.53 5.35 4.04
CA VAL A 44 4.08 5.31 4.26
C VAL A 44 3.35 6.09 3.18
N PHE A 45 3.82 7.31 2.87
CA PHE A 45 3.22 8.18 1.87
C PHE A 45 3.27 7.56 0.46
N SER A 46 4.39 6.94 0.09
CA SER A 46 4.53 6.27 -1.22
C SER A 46 3.57 5.09 -1.37
N VAL A 47 3.45 4.24 -0.33
CA VAL A 47 2.54 3.09 -0.38
C VAL A 47 1.07 3.53 -0.37
N TRP A 48 0.74 4.59 0.38
CA TRP A 48 -0.58 5.20 0.32
C TRP A 48 -0.91 5.75 -1.07
N MET A 49 0.02 6.44 -1.72
CA MET A 49 -0.20 6.97 -3.06
C MET A 49 -0.43 5.85 -4.08
N ILE A 50 0.36 4.77 -4.00
CA ILE A 50 0.20 3.58 -4.85
C ILE A 50 -1.17 2.93 -4.62
N SER A 51 -1.60 2.79 -3.37
CA SER A 51 -2.93 2.24 -3.02
C SER A 51 -4.06 3.06 -3.66
N ILE A 52 -4.00 4.39 -3.54
CA ILE A 52 -5.00 5.29 -4.13
C ILE A 52 -5.03 5.14 -5.66
N LEU A 53 -3.85 5.10 -6.30
CA LEU A 53 -3.75 4.93 -7.76
C LEU A 53 -4.32 3.59 -8.23
N ILE A 54 -4.04 2.49 -7.53
CA ILE A 54 -4.59 1.18 -7.89
C ILE A 54 -6.10 1.17 -7.68
N SER A 55 -6.60 1.71 -6.57
CA SER A 55 -8.04 1.82 -6.33
C SER A 55 -8.73 2.65 -7.42
N PHE A 56 -8.15 3.80 -7.77
CA PHE A 56 -8.66 4.66 -8.85
C PHE A 56 -8.67 3.93 -10.20
N PHE A 57 -7.61 3.20 -10.52
CA PHE A 57 -7.55 2.42 -11.76
C PHE A 57 -8.58 1.30 -11.79
N ILE A 58 -8.80 0.60 -10.68
CA ILE A 58 -9.84 -0.44 -10.57
C ILE A 58 -11.22 0.20 -10.76
N VAL A 59 -11.54 1.26 -10.03
CA VAL A 59 -12.84 1.93 -10.15
C VAL A 59 -13.07 2.39 -11.60
N LYS A 60 -12.14 3.16 -12.17
CA LYS A 60 -12.27 3.67 -13.55
C LYS A 60 -12.38 2.57 -14.62
N LYS A 61 -11.70 1.43 -14.44
CA LYS A 61 -11.72 0.32 -15.40
C LYS A 61 -13.00 -0.54 -15.32
N TYR A 62 -13.72 -0.48 -14.21
CA TYR A 62 -14.84 -1.37 -13.92
C TYR A 62 -16.16 -0.62 -13.67
N ASP A 63 -16.14 0.71 -13.72
CA ASP A 63 -17.32 1.59 -13.75
C ASP A 63 -17.77 1.90 -15.19
N GLU A 64 -17.36 1.04 -16.13
CA GLU A 64 -17.98 0.77 -17.44
C GLU A 64 -18.51 -0.67 -17.43
#